data_AF-A0A8J2U0H1-F1
#
_entry.id   AF-A0A8J2U0H1-F1
#
_cell.length_a   1.000
_cell.length_b   1.000
_cell.length_c   1.000
_cell.angle_alpha   90.00
_cell.angle_beta   90.00
_cell.angle_gamma   90.00
#
_symmetry.space_group_name_H-M   'P 1'
#
loop_
_entity.id
_entity.type
_entity.pdbx_description
1 polymer ?
#
loop_
_entity_poly.entity_id
_entity_poly.type
_entity_poly.pdbx_seq_one_letter_code
_entity_poly.pdbx_strand_id
1 'polypeptide(L)'
;MSSLAKEERAALASALRRVGPDAPTLCEGWDARDLAAHIVTRDARPDAMVGKSLPFVGGKAKKAIEQIEDLDFTELVQRIEAGPPSYSPARLSPVNDLVNATEFYVHTEDVLRAQPDFDPEHPRRVSEELSKKLWNVNAETMLRAAAYKRRERITYFSPGFGAITVGRSKDPLVTVQGRPEEIVLWAFGRHEKAQVIVTVA
;
A
#
# COMPACT_ATOMS: atom_id res chain seq x y z
N MET A 1 8.65 -19.37 -10.56
CA MET A 1 8.31 -18.80 -9.24
C MET A 1 7.35 -17.64 -9.48
N SER A 2 6.26 -17.55 -8.70
CA SER A 2 5.37 -16.38 -8.75
C SER A 2 6.11 -15.17 -8.15
N SER A 3 5.88 -13.96 -8.65
CA SER A 3 6.46 -12.78 -8.00
C SER A 3 5.62 -12.38 -6.77
N LEU A 4 6.27 -11.83 -5.75
CA LEU A 4 5.59 -11.32 -4.54
C LEU A 4 4.50 -10.29 -4.89
N ALA A 5 4.66 -9.52 -5.96
CA ALA A 5 3.63 -8.58 -6.42
C ALA A 5 2.37 -9.31 -6.91
N LYS A 6 2.52 -10.46 -7.57
CA LYS A 6 1.39 -11.28 -8.02
C LYS A 6 0.67 -11.94 -6.84
N GLU A 7 1.42 -12.39 -5.83
CA GLU A 7 0.86 -12.97 -4.61
C GLU A 7 0.06 -11.94 -3.81
N GLU A 8 0.63 -10.75 -3.57
CA GLU A 8 -0.08 -9.69 -2.84
C GLU A 8 -1.25 -9.11 -3.65
N ARG A 9 -1.16 -9.05 -4.98
CA ARG A 9 -2.30 -8.71 -5.84
C ARG A 9 -3.46 -9.69 -5.69
N ALA A 10 -3.18 -10.99 -5.68
CA ALA A 10 -4.19 -12.01 -5.47
C ALA A 10 -4.80 -11.93 -4.06
N ALA A 11 -3.97 -11.63 -3.06
CA ALA A 11 -4.44 -11.38 -1.69
C ALA A 11 -5.40 -10.19 -1.60
N LEU A 12 -5.08 -9.08 -2.25
CA LEU A 12 -5.94 -7.90 -2.30
C LEU A 12 -7.29 -8.23 -2.98
N ALA A 13 -7.25 -8.88 -4.13
CA ALA A 13 -8.47 -9.31 -4.82
C ALA A 13 -9.33 -10.22 -3.94
N SER A 14 -8.71 -11.16 -3.22
CA SER A 14 -9.41 -12.04 -2.28
C SER A 14 -10.03 -11.27 -1.11
N ALA A 15 -9.33 -10.29 -0.55
CA ALA A 15 -9.85 -9.44 0.53
C ALA A 15 -11.07 -8.63 0.07
N LEU A 16 -10.99 -8.00 -1.11
CA LEU A 16 -12.09 -7.22 -1.70
C LEU A 16 -13.33 -8.08 -1.96
N ARG A 17 -13.17 -9.30 -2.50
CA ARG A 17 -14.30 -10.23 -2.71
C ARG A 17 -15.04 -10.57 -1.43
N ARG A 18 -14.35 -10.60 -0.29
CA ARG A 18 -14.94 -11.01 0.98
C ARG A 18 -15.82 -9.92 1.60
N VAL A 19 -15.49 -8.65 1.37
CA VAL A 19 -16.12 -7.54 2.10
C VAL A 19 -17.22 -6.82 1.31
N GLY A 20 -17.18 -6.87 -0.04
CA GLY A 20 -18.14 -6.15 -0.89
C GLY A 20 -17.78 -4.66 -1.10
N PRO A 21 -18.52 -3.93 -1.96
CA PRO A 21 -18.15 -2.58 -2.40
C PRO A 21 -18.20 -1.51 -1.30
N ASP A 22 -19.22 -1.56 -0.43
CA ASP A 22 -19.48 -0.52 0.57
C ASP A 22 -18.69 -0.73 1.87
N ALA A 23 -17.82 -1.74 1.92
CA ALA A 23 -17.06 -2.06 3.11
C ALA A 23 -16.05 -0.95 3.43
N PRO A 24 -15.86 -0.61 4.72
CA PRO A 24 -14.91 0.41 5.10
C PRO A 24 -13.48 -0.03 4.80
N THR A 25 -12.61 0.94 4.55
CA THR A 25 -11.16 0.75 4.47
C THR A 25 -10.43 1.66 5.45
N LEU A 26 -9.14 1.44 5.67
CA LEU A 26 -8.30 2.39 6.43
C LEU A 26 -7.91 3.64 5.62
N CYS A 27 -8.24 3.70 4.34
CA CYS A 27 -8.11 4.91 3.55
C CYS A 27 -9.25 5.86 3.89
N GLU A 28 -8.93 7.01 4.50
CA GLU A 28 -9.94 7.98 4.93
C GLU A 28 -10.86 8.40 3.78
N GLY A 29 -12.17 8.24 4.00
CA GLY A 29 -13.21 8.58 3.04
C GLY A 29 -13.32 7.63 1.85
N TRP A 30 -12.67 6.46 1.88
CA TRP A 30 -12.75 5.43 0.84
C TRP A 30 -13.43 4.17 1.35
N ASP A 31 -14.40 3.69 0.58
CA ASP A 31 -14.89 2.31 0.68
C ASP A 31 -14.02 1.35 -0.15
N ALA A 32 -14.37 0.06 -0.14
CA ALA A 32 -13.66 -0.96 -0.89
C ALA A 32 -13.76 -0.75 -2.42
N ARG A 33 -14.85 -0.16 -2.92
CA ARG A 33 -15.02 0.17 -4.34
C ARG A 33 -14.08 1.30 -4.76
N ASP A 34 -13.96 2.36 -3.96
CA ASP A 34 -13.01 3.46 -4.17
C ASP A 34 -11.57 2.94 -4.22
N LEU A 35 -11.20 2.09 -3.26
CA LEU A 35 -9.89 1.46 -3.23
C LEU A 35 -9.67 0.56 -4.46
N ALA A 36 -10.67 -0.21 -4.88
CA ALA A 36 -10.57 -1.05 -6.06
C ALA A 36 -10.38 -0.22 -7.34
N ALA A 37 -11.14 0.87 -7.50
CA ALA A 37 -11.03 1.80 -8.62
C ALA A 37 -9.65 2.48 -8.66
N HIS A 38 -9.10 2.86 -7.50
CA HIS A 38 -7.73 3.38 -7.39
C HIS A 38 -6.70 2.40 -7.95
N ILE A 39 -6.78 1.13 -7.57
CA ILE A 39 -5.83 0.11 -8.03
C ILE A 39 -5.92 -0.11 -9.54
N VAL A 40 -7.13 -0.22 -10.09
CA VAL A 40 -7.33 -0.41 -11.54
C VAL A 40 -6.82 0.82 -12.31
N THR A 41 -7.08 2.02 -11.79
CA THR A 41 -6.59 3.28 -12.38
C THR A 41 -5.06 3.31 -12.38
N ARG A 42 -4.43 2.97 -11.24
CA ARG A 42 -2.98 2.90 -11.10
C ARG A 42 -2.36 1.91 -12.08
N ASP A 43 -2.93 0.72 -12.25
CA ASP A 43 -2.42 -0.29 -13.17
C ASP A 43 -2.58 0.13 -14.64
N ALA A 44 -3.68 0.79 -14.98
CA ALA A 44 -3.94 1.24 -16.33
C ALA A 44 -3.04 2.41 -16.71
N ARG A 45 -2.80 3.34 -15.77
CA ARG A 45 -2.15 4.63 -16.00
C ARG A 45 -1.27 5.05 -14.80
N PRO A 46 -0.09 4.43 -14.64
CA PRO A 46 0.86 4.85 -13.61
C PRO A 46 1.33 6.30 -13.80
N ASP A 47 1.24 6.85 -15.02
CA ASP A 47 1.52 8.25 -15.36
C ASP A 47 0.46 9.24 -14.87
N ALA A 48 -0.75 8.76 -14.52
CA ALA A 48 -1.82 9.58 -13.96
C ALA A 48 -1.79 9.66 -12.41
N MET A 49 -0.83 9.00 -11.74
CA MET A 49 -0.70 8.95 -10.26
C MET A 49 -0.29 10.29 -9.59
N VAL A 50 -0.32 11.42 -10.27
CA VAL A 50 0.02 12.72 -9.66
C VAL A 50 -1.24 13.38 -9.08
N GLY A 51 -1.74 12.81 -7.97
CA GLY A 51 -2.65 13.44 -7.00
C GLY A 51 -4.06 13.83 -7.48
N LYS A 52 -4.99 13.98 -6.51
CA LYS A 52 -6.35 14.54 -6.68
C LYS A 52 -6.38 16.01 -7.16
N SER A 53 -5.29 16.54 -7.69
CA SER A 53 -5.09 17.96 -7.97
C SER A 53 -4.17 18.20 -9.16
N LEU A 54 -4.40 17.48 -10.27
CA LEU A 54 -3.82 17.85 -11.56
C LEU A 54 -4.87 18.53 -12.46
N PRO A 55 -4.78 19.85 -12.73
CA PRO A 55 -5.65 20.53 -13.69
C PRO A 55 -5.39 20.15 -15.16
N PHE A 56 -4.46 19.24 -15.44
CA PHE A 56 -4.03 18.87 -16.80
C PHE A 56 -4.05 17.36 -17.07
N VAL A 57 -5.10 16.65 -16.65
CA VAL A 57 -5.34 15.30 -17.15
C VAL A 57 -5.95 15.41 -18.55
N GLY A 58 -5.20 15.04 -19.60
CA GLY A 58 -5.69 15.12 -20.98
C GLY A 58 -6.99 14.32 -21.18
N GLY A 59 -7.89 14.76 -22.07
CA GLY A 59 -9.26 14.22 -22.17
C GLY A 59 -9.38 12.69 -22.33
N LYS A 60 -8.37 12.02 -22.89
CA LYS A 60 -8.29 10.55 -22.96
C LYS A 60 -8.11 9.88 -21.60
N ALA A 61 -7.34 10.50 -20.69
CA ALA A 61 -7.13 9.99 -19.34
C ALA A 61 -8.35 10.22 -18.46
N LYS A 62 -9.04 11.35 -18.61
CA LYS A 62 -10.34 11.58 -17.97
C LYS A 62 -11.36 10.52 -18.37
N LYS A 63 -11.50 10.26 -19.68
CA LYS A 63 -12.40 9.23 -20.21
C LYS A 63 -12.07 7.81 -19.70
N ALA A 64 -10.78 7.49 -19.51
CA ALA A 64 -10.37 6.20 -18.97
C ALA A 64 -10.73 6.04 -17.49
N ILE A 65 -10.65 7.13 -16.71
CA ILE A 65 -11.09 7.14 -15.30
C ILE A 65 -12.62 7.00 -15.24
N GLU A 66 -13.36 7.78 -16.04
CA GLU A 66 -14.84 7.67 -16.15
C GLU A 66 -15.25 6.22 -16.51
N GLN A 67 -14.56 5.58 -17.45
CA GLN A 67 -14.80 4.18 -17.82
C GLN A 67 -14.51 3.18 -16.69
N ILE A 68 -13.62 3.50 -15.75
CA ILE A 68 -13.34 2.67 -14.57
C ILE A 68 -14.42 2.89 -13.51
N GLU A 69 -14.89 4.13 -13.35
CA GLU A 69 -15.98 4.49 -12.44
C GLU A 69 -17.30 3.81 -12.81
N ASP A 70 -17.53 3.56 -14.12
CA ASP A 70 -18.69 2.84 -14.65
C ASP A 70 -18.67 1.32 -14.40
N LEU A 71 -17.51 0.74 -14.02
CA LEU A 71 -17.38 -0.71 -13.82
C LEU A 71 -18.11 -1.16 -12.56
N ASP A 72 -18.70 -2.35 -12.60
CA ASP A 72 -19.21 -2.94 -11.36
C ASP A 72 -18.06 -3.39 -10.44
N PHE A 73 -18.35 -3.59 -9.15
CA PHE A 73 -17.33 -3.97 -8.18
C PHE A 73 -16.67 -5.32 -8.50
N THR A 74 -17.43 -6.28 -9.02
CA THR A 74 -16.91 -7.60 -9.38
C THR A 74 -15.92 -7.47 -10.54
N GLU A 75 -16.25 -6.65 -11.53
CA GLU A 75 -15.42 -6.30 -12.67
C GLU A 75 -14.14 -5.56 -12.27
N LEU A 76 -14.21 -4.65 -11.29
CA LEU A 76 -13.03 -4.00 -10.72
C LEU A 76 -12.10 -5.04 -10.09
N VAL A 77 -12.63 -5.92 -9.25
CA VAL A 77 -11.84 -6.95 -8.57
C VAL A 77 -11.24 -7.96 -9.55
N GLN A 78 -11.97 -8.35 -10.60
CA GLN A 78 -11.44 -9.19 -11.67
C GLN A 78 -10.28 -8.52 -12.41
N ARG A 79 -10.38 -7.21 -12.70
CA ARG A 79 -9.28 -6.46 -13.31
C ARG A 79 -8.07 -6.36 -12.38
N ILE A 80 -8.28 -6.19 -11.08
CA ILE A 80 -7.19 -6.21 -10.09
C ILE A 80 -6.48 -7.56 -10.11
N GLU A 81 -7.20 -8.68 -10.08
CA GLU A 81 -6.57 -10.00 -10.09
C GLU A 81 -5.82 -10.28 -11.41
N ALA A 82 -6.42 -9.90 -12.54
CA ALA A 82 -5.81 -10.07 -13.86
C ALA A 82 -4.55 -9.20 -14.07
N GLY A 83 -4.52 -8.03 -13.44
CA GLY A 83 -3.49 -7.02 -13.64
C GLY A 83 -3.60 -6.30 -14.99
N PRO A 84 -2.61 -5.47 -15.36
CA PRO A 84 -2.67 -4.67 -16.59
C PRO A 84 -2.78 -5.58 -17.83
N PRO A 85 -3.56 -5.16 -18.87
CA PRO A 85 -3.75 -5.93 -20.08
C PRO A 85 -2.42 -6.34 -20.73
N SER A 86 -2.40 -7.49 -21.40
CA SER A 86 -1.19 -8.07 -21.98
C SER A 86 -0.45 -7.16 -22.97
N TYR A 87 -1.19 -6.27 -23.63
CA TYR A 87 -0.70 -5.29 -24.60
C TYR A 87 -0.37 -3.91 -23.99
N SER A 88 -0.55 -3.72 -22.68
CA SER A 88 -0.30 -2.43 -22.04
C SER A 88 1.20 -2.17 -21.84
N PRO A 89 1.73 -0.98 -22.22
CA PRO A 89 3.08 -0.55 -21.83
C PRO A 89 3.27 -0.50 -20.31
N ALA A 90 2.20 -0.38 -19.52
CA ALA A 90 2.25 -0.45 -18.06
C ALA A 90 2.73 -1.81 -17.55
N ARG A 91 2.56 -2.88 -18.33
CA ARG A 91 3.09 -4.22 -18.06
C ARG A 91 4.63 -4.29 -18.22
N LEU A 92 5.18 -3.36 -19.00
CA LEU A 92 6.62 -3.13 -19.18
C LEU A 92 7.13 -1.99 -18.30
N SER A 93 6.23 -1.29 -17.60
CA SER A 93 6.61 -0.15 -16.76
C SER A 93 7.46 -0.68 -15.61
N PRO A 94 8.71 -0.22 -15.47
CA PRO A 94 9.59 -0.61 -14.37
C PRO A 94 9.17 0.09 -13.07
N VAL A 95 7.86 0.18 -12.79
CA VAL A 95 7.37 0.32 -11.43
C VAL A 95 7.69 -1.02 -10.79
N ASN A 96 8.91 -1.07 -10.25
CA ASN A 96 9.60 -2.24 -9.75
C ASN A 96 8.62 -3.17 -9.02
N ASP A 97 8.66 -4.48 -9.27
CA ASP A 97 7.85 -5.50 -8.55
C ASP A 97 7.85 -5.27 -7.03
N LEU A 98 8.89 -4.61 -6.55
CA LEU A 98 9.10 -4.02 -5.24
C LEU A 98 8.01 -3.04 -4.77
N VAL A 99 7.72 -1.99 -5.52
CA VAL A 99 6.71 -0.98 -5.18
C VAL A 99 5.31 -1.60 -5.24
N ASN A 100 5.06 -2.41 -6.27
CA ASN A 100 3.76 -3.07 -6.45
C ASN A 100 3.43 -4.03 -5.31
N ALA A 101 4.38 -4.84 -4.84
CA ALA A 101 4.13 -5.73 -3.70
C ALA A 101 3.80 -4.95 -2.42
N THR A 102 4.48 -3.82 -2.17
CA THR A 102 4.21 -2.97 -1.00
C THR A 102 2.82 -2.34 -1.10
N GLU A 103 2.46 -1.78 -2.26
CA GLU A 103 1.14 -1.18 -2.52
C GLU A 103 0.02 -2.20 -2.27
N PHE A 104 0.13 -3.40 -2.85
CA PHE A 104 -0.90 -4.44 -2.69
C PHE A 104 -0.95 -4.97 -1.27
N TYR A 105 0.19 -5.11 -0.59
CA TYR A 105 0.22 -5.48 0.82
C TYR A 105 -0.52 -4.44 1.69
N VAL A 106 -0.14 -3.17 1.59
CA VAL A 106 -0.76 -2.08 2.39
C VAL A 106 -2.26 -2.01 2.15
N HIS A 107 -2.70 -2.04 0.89
CA HIS A 107 -4.13 -1.97 0.58
C HIS A 107 -4.89 -3.26 0.91
N THR A 108 -4.23 -4.41 0.95
CA THR A 108 -4.84 -5.62 1.51
C THR A 108 -5.12 -5.39 2.99
N GLU A 109 -4.14 -4.88 3.75
CA GLU A 109 -4.33 -4.58 5.16
C GLU A 109 -5.34 -3.45 5.41
N ASP A 110 -5.43 -2.46 4.51
CA ASP A 110 -6.47 -1.42 4.59
C ASP A 110 -7.87 -2.00 4.52
N VAL A 111 -8.08 -3.05 3.70
CA VAL A 111 -9.35 -3.76 3.62
C VAL A 111 -9.54 -4.66 4.84
N LEU A 112 -8.54 -5.47 5.19
CA LEU A 112 -8.65 -6.46 6.27
C LEU A 112 -8.85 -5.81 7.65
N ARG A 113 -8.05 -4.79 7.99
CA ARG A 113 -8.00 -4.19 9.35
C ARG A 113 -9.11 -3.16 9.63
N ALA A 114 -9.82 -2.75 8.59
CA ALA A 114 -10.97 -1.87 8.70
C ALA A 114 -12.25 -2.61 9.08
N GLN A 115 -12.28 -3.95 8.93
CA GLN A 115 -13.47 -4.73 9.23
C GLN A 115 -13.72 -4.83 10.75
N PRO A 116 -14.99 -4.88 11.17
CA PRO A 116 -15.36 -4.97 12.59
C PRO A 116 -14.89 -6.27 13.26
N ASP A 117 -14.66 -7.33 12.48
CA ASP A 117 -14.18 -8.64 12.93
C ASP A 117 -12.65 -8.77 12.88
N PHE A 118 -11.92 -7.69 12.60
CA PHE A 118 -10.46 -7.71 12.61
C PHE A 118 -9.93 -8.00 14.03
N ASP A 119 -9.18 -9.09 14.15
CA ASP A 119 -8.50 -9.47 15.38
C ASP A 119 -7.03 -9.01 15.36
N PRO A 120 -6.67 -7.98 16.14
CA PRO A 120 -5.29 -7.51 16.23
C PRO A 120 -4.36 -8.54 16.90
N GLU A 121 -4.83 -9.56 17.62
CA GLU A 121 -3.95 -10.61 18.14
C GLU A 121 -3.55 -11.62 17.05
N HIS A 122 -4.30 -11.68 15.95
CA HIS A 122 -4.09 -12.62 14.85
C HIS A 122 -4.07 -11.93 13.48
N PRO A 123 -3.13 -11.00 13.23
CA PRO A 123 -3.00 -10.35 11.94
C PRO A 123 -2.60 -11.36 10.84
N ARG A 124 -2.84 -10.97 9.58
CA ARG A 124 -2.38 -11.73 8.41
C ARG A 124 -0.88 -12.04 8.55
N ARG A 125 -0.52 -13.32 8.48
CA ARG A 125 0.87 -13.74 8.41
C ARG A 125 1.43 -13.46 7.01
N VAL A 126 2.61 -12.85 6.96
CA VAL A 126 3.37 -12.63 5.73
C VAL A 126 4.52 -13.63 5.63
N SER A 127 4.97 -13.93 4.41
CA SER A 127 6.14 -14.78 4.21
C SER A 127 7.41 -14.06 4.63
N GLU A 128 8.44 -14.81 5.03
CA GLU A 128 9.74 -14.24 5.38
C GLU A 128 10.35 -13.46 4.20
N GLU A 129 10.11 -13.94 2.97
CA GLU A 129 10.54 -13.28 1.74
C GLU A 129 9.85 -11.92 1.55
N LEU A 130 8.54 -11.84 1.84
CA LEU A 130 7.81 -10.58 1.83
C LEU A 130 8.29 -9.64 2.94
N SER A 131 8.49 -10.10 4.17
CA SER A 131 9.03 -9.27 5.26
C SER A 131 10.42 -8.71 4.92
N LYS A 132 11.32 -9.54 4.36
CA LYS A 132 12.63 -9.11 3.86
C LYS A 132 12.51 -8.04 2.79
N LYS A 133 11.59 -8.23 1.85
CA LYS A 133 11.33 -7.26 0.80
C LYS A 133 10.78 -5.96 1.36
N LEU A 134 9.77 -6.02 2.22
CA LEU A 134 9.17 -4.83 2.86
C LEU A 134 10.21 -4.04 3.66
N TRP A 135 11.13 -4.71 4.35
CA TRP A 135 12.24 -4.07 5.04
C TRP A 135 13.20 -3.37 4.06
N ASN A 136 13.81 -4.12 3.15
CA ASN A 136 14.92 -3.63 2.31
C ASN A 136 14.49 -2.55 1.31
N VAL A 137 13.29 -2.66 0.76
CA VAL A 137 12.78 -1.76 -0.29
C VAL A 137 12.32 -0.43 0.29
N ASN A 138 11.67 -0.47 1.45
CA ASN A 138 11.06 0.72 2.04
C ASN A 138 12.03 1.48 2.93
N ALA A 139 13.08 0.83 3.46
CA ALA A 139 14.06 1.39 4.37
C ALA A 139 14.64 2.73 3.93
N GLU A 140 15.02 2.88 2.66
CA GLU A 140 15.73 4.07 2.21
C GLU A 140 14.85 5.16 1.60
N THR A 141 13.74 4.78 0.95
CA THR A 141 12.91 5.74 0.22
C THR A 141 11.67 6.12 1.02
N MET A 142 10.83 5.13 1.35
CA MET A 142 9.52 5.38 1.96
C MET A 142 9.62 5.72 3.45
N LEU A 143 10.40 4.94 4.22
CA LEU A 143 10.62 5.20 5.65
C LEU A 143 11.31 6.56 5.88
N ARG A 144 12.21 6.92 4.96
CA ARG A 144 12.86 8.24 4.92
C ARG A 144 11.87 9.35 4.58
N ALA A 145 11.03 9.18 3.55
CA ALA A 145 10.02 10.16 3.17
C ALA A 145 9.01 10.41 4.31
N ALA A 146 8.59 9.36 5.02
CA ALA A 146 7.72 9.46 6.19
C ALA A 146 8.36 10.34 7.29
N ALA A 147 9.63 10.09 7.63
CA ALA A 147 10.36 10.88 8.62
C ALA A 147 10.44 12.37 8.24
N TYR A 148 10.79 12.67 6.98
CA TYR A 148 10.84 14.06 6.48
C TYR A 148 9.48 14.75 6.48
N LYS A 149 8.41 14.05 6.09
CA LYS A 149 7.04 14.57 6.10
C LYS A 149 6.61 14.93 7.53
N ARG A 150 7.00 14.12 8.50
CA ARG A 150 6.67 14.28 9.93
C ARG A 150 7.58 15.27 10.66
N ARG A 151 8.70 15.67 10.04
CA ARG A 151 9.77 16.48 10.68
C ARG A 151 10.27 15.82 11.98
N GLU A 152 10.46 14.51 11.90
CA GLU A 152 10.99 13.67 12.98
C GLU A 152 12.27 12.99 12.48
N ARG A 153 13.21 12.73 13.40
CA ARG A 153 14.29 11.78 13.19
C ARG A 153 13.80 10.43 13.69
N ILE A 154 13.64 9.44 12.81
CA ILE A 154 13.01 8.16 13.17
C ILE A 154 14.05 7.05 13.10
N THR A 155 14.19 6.31 14.21
CA THR A 155 14.88 5.02 14.26
C THR A 155 13.86 3.91 14.14
N TYR A 156 13.86 3.22 13.00
CA TYR A 156 13.07 2.01 12.80
C TYR A 156 13.90 0.81 13.22
N PHE A 157 13.36 -0.04 14.09
CA PHE A 157 14.03 -1.25 14.57
C PHE A 157 13.13 -2.47 14.37
N SER A 158 13.67 -3.49 13.71
CA SER A 158 12.97 -4.76 13.51
C SER A 158 13.86 -5.94 13.97
N PRO A 159 13.38 -6.77 14.92
CA PRO A 159 14.11 -7.94 15.38
C PRO A 159 14.49 -8.87 14.22
N GLY A 160 15.77 -9.21 14.10
CA GLY A 160 16.30 -10.03 13.01
C GLY A 160 16.61 -9.29 11.70
N PHE A 161 16.23 -8.01 11.59
CA PHE A 161 16.46 -7.16 10.41
C PHE A 161 17.35 -5.95 10.70
N GLY A 162 17.52 -5.59 11.97
CA GLY A 162 18.40 -4.52 12.42
C GLY A 162 17.68 -3.18 12.61
N ALA A 163 18.46 -2.10 12.63
CA ALA A 163 17.96 -0.75 12.83
C ALA A 163 18.40 0.17 11.69
N ILE A 164 17.52 1.10 11.31
CA ILE A 164 17.84 2.20 10.41
C ILE A 164 17.40 3.51 11.05
N THR A 165 18.19 4.57 10.91
CA THR A 165 17.83 5.91 11.39
C THR A 165 17.79 6.87 10.22
N VAL A 166 16.66 7.56 10.06
CA VAL A 166 16.39 8.49 8.95
C VAL A 166 15.79 9.80 9.48
N GLY A 167 15.79 10.85 8.65
CA GLY A 167 15.37 12.19 9.05
C GLY A 167 16.55 13.10 9.39
N ARG A 168 16.27 14.36 9.75
CA ARG A 168 17.32 15.36 10.00
C ARG A 168 17.82 15.25 11.43
N SER A 169 19.12 15.43 11.65
CA SER A 169 19.71 15.33 13.00
C SER A 169 19.14 16.31 14.03
N LYS A 170 18.53 17.42 13.59
CA LYS A 170 17.92 18.45 14.43
C LYS A 170 16.46 18.18 14.81
N ASP A 171 15.83 17.21 14.16
CA ASP A 171 14.43 16.88 14.38
C ASP A 171 14.31 15.95 15.62
N PRO A 172 13.19 15.97 16.35
CA PRO A 172 12.99 15.12 17.53
C PRO A 172 13.17 13.63 17.21
N LEU A 173 13.83 12.88 18.11
CA LEU A 173 14.09 11.46 17.91
C LEU A 173 12.91 10.61 18.34
N VAL A 174 12.41 9.78 17.43
CA VAL A 174 11.36 8.79 17.65
C VAL A 174 11.90 7.41 17.32
N THR A 175 11.68 6.45 18.19
CA THR A 175 11.97 5.03 17.92
C THR A 175 10.67 4.30 17.61
N VAL A 176 10.66 3.55 16.51
CA VAL A 176 9.54 2.70 16.09
C VAL A 176 10.04 1.26 15.96
N GLN A 177 9.51 0.38 16.81
CA GLN A 177 9.89 -1.02 16.86
C GLN A 177 8.72 -1.93 16.44
N GLY A 178 8.97 -2.90 15.57
CA GLY A 178 7.96 -3.87 15.15
C GLY A 178 8.47 -4.82 14.08
N ARG A 179 7.59 -5.71 13.59
CA ARG A 179 7.90 -6.50 12.38
C ARG A 179 7.99 -5.58 11.15
N PRO A 180 8.75 -5.94 10.10
CA PRO A 180 8.91 -5.08 8.94
C PRO A 180 7.59 -4.60 8.33
N GLU A 181 6.63 -5.50 8.22
CA GLU A 181 5.33 -5.22 7.64
C GLU A 181 4.47 -4.25 8.48
N GLU A 182 4.58 -4.32 9.81
CA GLU A 182 3.90 -3.39 10.72
C GLU A 182 4.56 -2.00 10.71
N ILE A 183 5.89 -1.95 10.61
CA ILE A 183 6.63 -0.69 10.44
C ILE A 183 6.23 0.00 9.13
N VAL A 184 6.07 -0.77 8.06
CA VAL A 184 5.59 -0.24 6.77
C VAL A 184 4.18 0.33 6.92
N LEU A 185 3.23 -0.40 7.52
CA LEU A 185 1.88 0.13 7.76
C LEU A 185 1.90 1.44 8.56
N TRP A 186 2.69 1.48 9.64
CA TRP A 186 2.85 2.68 10.45
C TRP A 186 3.42 3.85 9.62
N ALA A 187 4.47 3.61 8.83
CA ALA A 187 5.07 4.64 7.99
C ALA A 187 4.13 5.17 6.89
N PHE A 188 3.20 4.33 6.43
CA PHE A 188 2.11 4.71 5.50
C PHE A 188 0.90 5.36 6.20
N GLY A 189 1.01 5.67 7.49
CA GLY A 189 0.02 6.44 8.23
C GLY A 189 -1.04 5.61 8.96
N ARG A 190 -0.93 4.28 8.97
CA ARG A 190 -1.89 3.39 9.66
C ARG A 190 -1.53 3.24 11.14
N HIS A 191 -1.25 4.36 11.82
CA HIS A 191 -0.61 4.37 13.14
C HIS A 191 -1.37 3.57 14.19
N GLU A 192 -2.69 3.74 14.26
CA GLU A 192 -3.54 3.07 15.26
C GLU A 192 -3.77 1.59 14.96
N LYS A 193 -3.56 1.18 13.72
CA LYS A 193 -3.82 -0.18 13.24
C LYS A 193 -2.55 -0.99 13.09
N ALA A 194 -1.37 -0.37 13.10
CA ALA A 194 -0.08 -1.01 13.01
C ALA A 194 0.42 -1.49 14.40
N GLN A 195 0.96 -2.69 14.46
CA GLN A 195 1.48 -3.30 15.68
C GLN A 195 2.95 -2.92 15.87
N VAL A 196 3.17 -1.68 16.30
CA VAL A 196 4.49 -1.14 16.60
C VAL A 196 4.54 -0.54 18.00
N ILE A 197 5.70 -0.59 18.61
CA ILE A 197 6.02 0.13 19.83
C ILE A 197 6.69 1.44 19.42
N VAL A 198 6.08 2.56 19.79
CA VAL A 198 6.61 3.90 19.51
C VAL A 198 7.11 4.52 20.80
N THR A 199 8.36 5.00 20.81
CA THR A 199 8.96 5.71 21.95
C THR A 199 9.49 7.06 21.47
N VAL A 200 9.09 8.13 22.15
CA VAL A 200 9.60 9.49 21.89
C VAL A 200 10.69 9.79 22.92
N ALA A 201 11.86 10.21 22.45
CA ALA A 201 13.00 10.58 23.29
C ALA A 201 12.98 12.09 23.61
#